data_AF-A0A9D5M8R7-F1
#
_entry.id   AF-A0A9D5M8R7-F1
#
_cell.length_a   1.000
_cell.length_b   1.000
_cell.length_c   1.000
_cell.angle_alpha   90.00
_cell.angle_beta   90.00
_cell.angle_gamma   90.00
#
_symmetry.space_group_name_H-M   'P 1'
#
loop_
_entity.id
_entity.type
_entity.pdbx_description
1 polymer ?
#
loop_
_entity_poly.entity_id
_entity_poly.type
_entity_poly.pdbx_seq_one_letter_code
_entity_poly.pdbx_strand_id
1 'polypeptide(L)'
;MLNFFTNYIYEKKLTPVAIEELRKRLGFTTSASEKSNRNRTIVELFSEISEDKCAICGTTKTFENKRTGRQHFEIHHVISYKNGVELDNIANLVKLCPTCHDMLKKNATAKGEQIKAIIKILSEHAEILEFAKSYLQIDDINDIAEEIWERLG
;
A
#
# COMPACT_ATOMS: atom_id res chain seq x y z
N MET A 1 -12.24 -6.24 -13.99
CA MET A 1 -11.69 -6.03 -12.64
C MET A 1 -10.30 -6.67 -12.47
N LEU A 2 -10.01 -7.86 -13.01
CA LEU A 2 -8.66 -8.48 -12.96
C LEU A 2 -7.57 -7.71 -13.76
N ASN A 3 -7.95 -7.12 -14.91
CA ASN A 3 -7.01 -6.43 -15.82
C ASN A 3 -6.45 -5.10 -15.31
N PHE A 4 -7.05 -4.51 -14.26
CA PHE A 4 -6.54 -3.27 -13.67
C PHE A 4 -5.27 -3.55 -12.84
N PHE A 5 -5.30 -4.63 -12.04
CA PHE A 5 -4.19 -5.05 -11.18
C PHE A 5 -2.94 -5.46 -11.97
N THR A 6 -3.10 -6.04 -13.16
CA THR A 6 -1.97 -6.55 -13.96
C THR A 6 -1.20 -5.45 -14.69
N ASN A 7 -1.87 -4.37 -15.08
CA ASN A 7 -1.26 -3.31 -15.90
C ASN A 7 -0.82 -2.08 -15.12
N TYR A 8 -1.48 -1.74 -14.00
CA TYR A 8 -1.21 -0.48 -13.29
C TYR A 8 -0.40 -0.61 -11.99
N ILE A 9 -0.42 -1.76 -11.31
CA ILE A 9 0.10 -1.82 -9.93
C ILE A 9 1.61 -2.10 -9.87
N TYR A 10 2.22 -2.63 -10.94
CA TYR A 10 3.63 -3.05 -10.83
C TYR A 10 4.59 -2.60 -11.92
N GLU A 11 4.18 -2.25 -13.15
CA GLU A 11 5.07 -2.07 -14.35
C GLU A 11 6.19 -3.14 -14.55
N LYS A 12 6.33 -4.08 -13.64
CA LYS A 12 7.17 -5.25 -13.72
C LYS A 12 6.41 -6.20 -14.60
N LYS A 13 6.93 -6.39 -15.80
CA LYS A 13 6.71 -7.64 -16.54
C LYS A 13 7.24 -8.77 -15.66
N LEU A 14 6.39 -9.28 -14.77
CA LEU A 14 6.71 -10.45 -13.98
C LEU A 14 6.97 -11.59 -14.98
N THR A 15 8.15 -12.18 -14.90
CA THR A 15 8.46 -13.35 -15.71
C THR A 15 7.50 -14.48 -15.33
N PRO A 16 7.21 -15.42 -16.23
CA PRO A 16 6.42 -16.60 -15.90
C PRO A 16 6.92 -17.33 -14.64
N VAL A 17 8.24 -17.30 -14.40
CA VAL A 17 8.89 -17.84 -13.20
C VAL A 17 8.50 -17.05 -11.94
N ALA A 18 8.58 -15.72 -11.96
CA ALA A 18 8.19 -14.88 -10.82
C ALA A 18 6.70 -15.01 -10.50
N ILE A 19 5.85 -15.16 -11.52
CA ILE A 19 4.42 -15.42 -11.34
C ILE A 19 4.20 -16.77 -10.67
N GLU A 20 4.93 -17.80 -11.08
CA GLU A 20 4.81 -19.14 -10.51
C GLU A 20 5.32 -19.20 -9.06
N GLU A 21 6.42 -18.51 -8.75
CA GLU A 21 6.92 -18.35 -7.39
C GLU A 21 5.93 -17.61 -6.49
N LEU A 22 5.29 -16.56 -7.01
CA LEU A 22 4.23 -15.84 -6.30
C LEU A 22 3.01 -16.73 -6.07
N ARG A 23 2.55 -17.46 -7.08
CA ARG A 23 1.45 -18.42 -6.94
C ARG A 23 1.75 -19.49 -5.88
N LYS A 24 2.98 -20.01 -5.87
CA LYS A 24 3.44 -20.98 -4.87
C LYS A 24 3.51 -20.39 -3.47
N ARG A 25 4.04 -19.17 -3.31
CA ARG A 25 4.11 -18.45 -2.02
C ARG A 25 2.74 -18.07 -1.47
N LEU A 26 1.78 -17.81 -2.35
CA LEU A 26 0.42 -17.43 -2.02
C LEU A 26 -0.55 -18.62 -1.93
N GLY A 27 -0.09 -19.84 -2.21
CA GLY A 27 -0.89 -21.05 -2.07
C GLY A 27 -1.91 -21.28 -3.18
N PHE A 28 -1.74 -20.65 -4.35
CA PHE A 28 -2.62 -20.83 -5.52
C PHE A 28 -2.28 -22.08 -6.37
N THR A 29 -1.47 -23.00 -5.86
CA THR A 29 -1.07 -24.21 -6.62
C THR A 29 -2.28 -25.10 -6.88
N THR A 30 -2.51 -25.39 -8.17
CA THR A 30 -3.57 -26.27 -8.68
C THR A 30 -3.28 -27.73 -8.33
N SER A 31 -3.55 -28.10 -7.09
CA SER A 31 -3.80 -29.47 -6.68
C SER A 31 -4.93 -29.44 -5.65
N ALA A 32 -6.14 -29.75 -6.11
CA ALA A 32 -7.22 -30.14 -5.23
C ALA A 32 -6.71 -31.27 -4.33
N SER A 33 -6.96 -31.16 -3.02
CA SER A 33 -6.40 -31.94 -1.91
C SER A 33 -5.01 -31.51 -1.43
N GLU A 34 -4.99 -30.63 -0.41
CA GLU A 34 -4.35 -30.84 0.90
C GLU A 34 -4.12 -29.48 1.59
N LYS A 35 -4.90 -29.21 2.65
CA LYS A 35 -4.64 -28.22 3.71
C LYS A 35 -3.75 -27.01 3.34
N SER A 36 -4.11 -26.17 2.37
CA SER A 36 -3.48 -24.86 2.21
C SER A 36 -4.10 -23.87 3.20
N ASN A 37 -3.85 -24.11 4.49
CA ASN A 37 -4.40 -23.32 5.59
C ASN A 37 -3.64 -21.99 5.76
N ARG A 38 -3.55 -21.17 4.71
CA ARG A 38 -3.05 -19.79 4.82
C ARG A 38 -3.90 -18.85 3.97
N ASN A 39 -5.01 -18.41 4.56
CA ASN A 39 -5.74 -17.22 4.14
C ASN A 39 -4.84 -16.00 4.42
N ARG A 40 -4.09 -15.54 3.42
CA ARG A 40 -3.20 -14.39 3.53
C ARG A 40 -3.98 -13.11 3.25
N THR A 41 -3.91 -12.14 4.16
CA THR A 41 -4.60 -10.86 4.01
C THR A 41 -3.97 -10.03 2.88
N ILE A 42 -4.71 -9.06 2.32
CA ILE A 42 -4.20 -8.16 1.28
C ILE A 42 -2.96 -7.37 1.73
N VAL A 43 -2.91 -7.04 3.02
CA VAL A 43 -1.78 -6.38 3.69
C VAL A 43 -0.54 -7.29 3.69
N GLU A 44 -0.69 -8.58 4.01
CA GLU A 44 0.41 -9.55 3.98
C GLU A 44 0.93 -9.80 2.55
N LEU A 45 0.01 -9.87 1.57
CA LEU A 45 0.38 -9.94 0.16
C LEU A 45 1.19 -8.70 -0.23
N PHE A 46 0.65 -7.50 0.00
CA PHE A 46 1.30 -6.24 -0.34
C PHE A 46 2.67 -6.10 0.31
N SER A 47 2.81 -6.48 1.58
CA SER A 47 4.09 -6.45 2.31
C SER A 47 5.19 -7.30 1.67
N GLU A 48 4.82 -8.42 1.03
CA GLU A 48 5.79 -9.29 0.34
C GLU A 48 6.17 -8.82 -1.06
N ILE A 49 5.24 -8.19 -1.79
CA ILE A 49 5.46 -7.84 -3.20
C ILE A 49 5.93 -6.39 -3.42
N SER A 50 5.65 -5.49 -2.48
CA SER A 50 6.11 -4.09 -2.53
C SER A 50 7.57 -3.95 -2.08
N GLU A 51 8.27 -2.98 -2.66
CA GLU A 51 9.65 -2.66 -2.26
C GLU A 51 9.73 -2.21 -0.80
N ASP A 52 10.78 -2.57 -0.07
CA ASP A 52 11.04 -2.10 1.29
C ASP A 52 11.57 -0.64 1.25
N LYS A 53 10.68 0.29 0.90
CA LYS A 53 10.94 1.73 0.74
C LYS A 53 9.78 2.55 1.29
N CYS A 54 10.08 3.62 2.03
CA CYS A 54 9.07 4.55 2.52
C CYS A 54 8.54 5.45 1.39
N ALA A 55 7.23 5.50 1.20
CA ALA A 55 6.58 6.35 0.19
C ALA A 55 6.72 7.87 0.45
N ILE A 56 7.02 8.29 1.69
CA ILE A 56 7.17 9.71 2.03
C ILE A 56 8.64 10.15 1.99
N CYS A 57 9.51 9.52 2.79
CA CYS A 57 10.90 9.97 2.92
C CYS A 57 11.88 9.20 2.01
N GLY A 58 11.42 8.16 1.30
CA GLY A 58 12.24 7.37 0.39
C GLY A 58 13.28 6.47 1.06
N THR A 59 13.34 6.43 2.40
CA THR A 59 14.30 5.55 3.09
C THR A 59 14.02 4.09 2.76
N THR A 60 15.08 3.34 2.49
CA THR A 60 15.07 1.87 2.36
C THR A 60 15.61 1.18 3.61
N LYS A 61 15.96 1.96 4.64
CA LYS A 61 16.53 1.49 5.90
C LYS A 61 15.70 1.96 7.08
N THR A 62 15.37 1.03 7.96
CA THR A 62 14.71 1.24 9.24
C THR A 62 15.37 0.32 10.27
N PHE A 63 14.66 -0.06 11.35
CA PHE A 63 15.17 -1.10 12.22
C PHE A 63 15.06 -2.47 11.53
N GLU A 64 16.12 -3.25 11.61
CA GLU A 64 16.13 -4.60 11.07
C GLU A 64 15.49 -5.58 12.06
N ASN A 65 14.57 -6.38 11.58
CA ASN A 65 14.08 -7.53 12.33
C ASN A 65 15.17 -8.61 12.35
N LYS A 66 15.89 -8.73 13.47
CA LYS A 66 16.99 -9.69 13.64
C LYS A 66 16.64 -11.15 13.31
N ARG A 67 15.36 -11.53 13.40
CA ARG A 67 14.90 -12.89 13.09
C ARG A 67 14.74 -13.14 11.59
N THR A 68 14.35 -12.12 10.83
CA THR A 68 14.05 -12.26 9.40
C THR A 68 15.05 -11.55 8.49
N GLY A 69 15.92 -10.69 9.04
CA GLY A 69 16.84 -9.83 8.30
C GLY A 69 16.15 -8.72 7.50
N ARG A 70 14.82 -8.57 7.62
CA ARG A 70 14.04 -7.58 6.86
C ARG A 70 13.98 -6.25 7.59
N GLN A 71 14.02 -5.17 6.83
CA GLN A 71 13.75 -3.82 7.32
C GLN A 71 12.27 -3.73 7.73
N HIS A 72 12.00 -3.08 8.86
CA HIS A 72 10.64 -2.92 9.34
C HIS A 72 9.94 -1.72 8.70
N PHE A 73 8.90 -2.00 7.93
CA PHE A 73 7.99 -1.01 7.38
C PHE A 73 6.56 -1.34 7.80
N GLU A 74 5.76 -0.31 7.97
CA GLU A 74 4.35 -0.40 8.33
C GLU A 74 3.52 -0.18 7.05
N ILE A 75 2.48 -0.99 6.88
CA ILE A 75 1.55 -0.84 5.76
C ILE A 75 0.46 0.14 6.18
N HIS A 76 0.27 1.18 5.38
CA HIS A 76 -0.66 2.26 5.64
C HIS A 76 -1.73 2.32 4.56
N HIS A 77 -3.00 2.34 4.96
CA HIS A 77 -4.11 2.70 4.09
C HIS A 77 -4.15 4.22 3.92
N VAL A 78 -3.86 4.73 2.72
CA VAL A 78 -3.79 6.17 2.44
C VAL A 78 -5.13 6.85 2.74
N ILE A 79 -6.23 6.27 2.25
CA ILE A 79 -7.56 6.55 2.76
C ILE A 79 -7.85 5.55 3.89
N SER A 80 -7.97 6.03 5.13
CA SER A 80 -8.06 5.16 6.31
C SER A 80 -9.20 4.14 6.23
N TYR A 81 -8.88 2.87 6.50
CA TYR A 81 -9.82 1.74 6.55
C TYR A 81 -11.04 1.97 7.47
N LYS A 82 -10.92 2.82 8.49
CA LYS A 82 -12.04 3.17 9.38
C LYS A 82 -13.23 3.78 8.64
N ASN A 83 -13.02 4.27 7.42
CA ASN A 83 -14.04 4.91 6.60
C ASN A 83 -14.84 3.95 5.70
N GLY A 84 -14.48 2.67 5.61
CA GLY A 84 -15.18 1.70 4.76
C GLY A 84 -14.36 0.44 4.48
N VAL A 85 -15.04 -0.70 4.32
CA VAL A 85 -14.37 -2.00 4.05
C VAL A 85 -13.77 -2.07 2.65
N GLU A 86 -14.35 -1.34 1.70
CA GLU A 86 -13.90 -1.17 0.32
C GLU A 86 -12.52 -0.49 0.20
N LEU A 87 -12.09 0.18 1.27
CA LEU A 87 -10.79 0.81 1.37
C LEU A 87 -9.67 -0.19 1.67
N ASP A 88 -9.99 -1.44 2.03
CA ASP A 88 -9.01 -2.54 2.13
C ASP A 88 -8.62 -3.03 0.73
N ASN A 89 -7.98 -2.14 -0.03
CA ASN A 89 -7.61 -2.33 -1.41
C ASN A 89 -6.11 -2.10 -1.57
N ILE A 90 -5.44 -2.94 -2.37
CA ILE A 90 -4.00 -2.84 -2.59
C ILE A 90 -3.60 -1.50 -3.24
N ALA A 91 -4.49 -0.90 -4.04
CA ALA A 91 -4.32 0.43 -4.64
C ALA A 91 -4.58 1.57 -3.64
N ASN A 92 -4.76 1.25 -2.36
CA ASN A 92 -4.86 2.21 -1.26
C ASN A 92 -3.75 1.98 -0.22
N LEU A 93 -2.77 1.11 -0.50
CA LEU A 93 -1.71 0.75 0.45
C LEU A 93 -0.37 1.35 0.08
N VAL A 94 0.37 1.81 1.08
CA VAL A 94 1.79 2.20 0.96
C VAL A 94 2.62 1.63 2.10
N LYS A 95 3.92 1.46 1.87
CA LYS A 95 4.90 1.21 2.94
C LYS A 95 5.42 2.53 3.48
N LEU A 96 5.40 2.67 4.80
CA LEU A 96 5.97 3.81 5.51
C LEU A 96 6.95 3.33 6.56
N CYS A 97 8.03 4.11 6.77
CA CYS A 97 8.83 3.91 7.96
C CYS A 97 8.01 4.33 9.21
N PRO A 98 8.35 3.83 10.41
CA PRO A 98 7.58 4.12 11.62
C PRO A 98 7.35 5.62 11.86
N THR A 99 8.38 6.44 11.62
CA THR A 99 8.29 7.91 11.77
C THR A 99 7.29 8.56 10.81
N CYS A 100 7.32 8.17 9.53
CA CYS A 100 6.39 8.73 8.55
C CYS A 100 4.97 8.18 8.72
N HIS A 101 4.82 6.95 9.20
CA HIS A 101 3.53 6.39 9.53
C HIS A 101 2.88 7.13 10.70
N ASP A 102 3.64 7.36 11.78
CA ASP A 102 3.17 8.13 12.94
C ASP A 102 2.77 9.56 12.57
N MET A 103 3.51 10.20 11.67
CA MET A 103 3.21 11.54 11.16
C MET A 103 1.84 11.64 10.47
N LEU A 104 1.32 10.55 9.88
CA LEU A 104 0.01 10.53 9.21
C LEU A 104 -1.17 10.23 10.16
N LYS A 105 -0.95 10.06 11.47
CA LYS A 105 -2.06 10.04 12.43
C LYS A 105 -2.74 11.42 12.48
N LYS A 106 -4.07 11.48 12.59
CA LYS A 106 -4.78 12.76 12.60
C LYS A 106 -4.20 13.71 13.68
N ASN A 107 -3.84 14.93 13.27
CA ASN A 107 -3.27 15.97 14.12
C ASN A 107 -1.92 15.63 14.81
N ALA A 108 -1.19 14.60 14.35
CA ALA A 108 0.12 14.26 14.91
C ALA A 108 1.21 15.29 14.59
N THR A 109 1.09 15.96 13.43
CA THR A 109 1.95 17.10 13.03
C THR A 109 1.10 18.21 12.41
N ALA A 110 1.73 19.30 11.98
CA ALA A 110 1.02 20.42 11.37
C ALA A 110 0.27 19.95 10.11
N LYS A 111 -1.00 20.34 9.96
CA LYS A 111 -1.87 19.98 8.81
C LYS A 111 -1.14 20.12 7.47
N GLY A 112 -0.42 21.22 7.26
CA GLY A 112 0.32 21.47 6.03
C GLY A 112 1.45 20.48 5.75
N GLU A 113 2.07 19.89 6.78
CA GLU A 113 3.08 18.83 6.61
C GLU A 113 2.42 17.50 6.22
N GLN A 114 1.29 17.18 6.85
CA GLN A 114 0.52 15.98 6.54
C GLN A 114 -0.02 16.02 5.10
N ILE A 115 -0.60 17.15 4.68
CA ILE A 115 -1.07 17.34 3.31
C ILE A 115 0.06 17.22 2.31
N LYS A 116 1.22 17.84 2.55
CA LYS A 116 2.39 17.69 1.68
C LYS A 116 2.82 16.24 1.53
N ALA A 117 2.76 15.46 2.62
CA ALA A 117 3.08 14.04 2.58
C ALA A 117 2.05 13.22 1.80
N ILE A 118 0.75 13.53 1.95
CA ILE A 118 -0.32 12.89 1.19
C ILE A 118 -0.18 13.21 -0.31
N ILE A 119 0.01 14.48 -0.68
CA ILE A 119 0.26 14.89 -2.07
C ILE A 119 1.46 14.16 -2.65
N LYS A 120 2.54 14.00 -1.87
CA LYS A 120 3.72 13.26 -2.31
C LYS A 120 3.38 11.80 -2.63
N ILE A 121 2.65 11.12 -1.74
CA ILE A 121 2.18 9.74 -1.98
C ILE A 121 1.36 9.71 -3.27
N LEU A 122 0.36 10.57 -3.41
CA LEU A 122 -0.50 10.63 -4.60
C LEU A 122 0.28 10.91 -5.90
N SER A 123 1.33 11.72 -5.83
CA SER A 123 2.13 12.11 -7.00
C SER A 123 3.12 11.01 -7.42
N GLU A 124 3.63 10.23 -6.46
CA GLU A 124 4.61 9.16 -6.72
C GLU A 124 3.96 7.78 -6.93
N HIS A 125 2.66 7.64 -6.62
CA HIS A 125 1.89 6.40 -6.72
C HIS A 125 0.61 6.62 -7.53
N ALA A 126 0.71 6.50 -8.85
CA ALA A 126 -0.40 6.74 -9.78
C ALA A 126 -1.62 5.84 -9.51
N GLU A 127 -1.39 4.59 -9.09
CA GLU A 127 -2.43 3.65 -8.71
C GLU A 127 -3.29 4.14 -7.52
N ILE A 128 -2.66 4.84 -6.58
CA ILE A 128 -3.32 5.41 -5.41
C ILE A 128 -4.09 6.66 -5.79
N LEU A 129 -3.49 7.52 -6.62
CA LEU A 129 -4.18 8.70 -7.13
C LEU A 129 -5.45 8.33 -7.89
N GLU A 130 -5.38 7.36 -8.81
CA GLU A 130 -6.54 6.94 -9.59
C GLU A 130 -7.60 6.25 -8.71
N PHE A 131 -7.19 5.46 -7.73
CA PHE A 131 -8.11 4.91 -6.73
C PHE A 131 -8.82 6.03 -5.95
N ALA A 132 -8.06 7.02 -5.45
CA ALA A 132 -8.59 8.13 -4.67
C ALA A 132 -9.54 9.01 -5.50
N LYS A 133 -9.20 9.33 -6.75
CA LYS A 133 -10.08 10.05 -7.68
C LYS A 133 -11.40 9.31 -7.88
N SER A 134 -11.32 8.00 -8.18
CA SER A 134 -12.51 7.20 -8.41
C SER A 134 -13.38 7.04 -7.15
N TYR A 135 -12.77 6.94 -5.98
CA TYR A 135 -13.50 6.74 -4.73
C TYR A 135 -14.13 8.05 -4.23
N LEU A 136 -13.38 9.15 -4.25
CA LEU A 136 -13.81 10.45 -3.75
C LEU A 136 -14.60 11.28 -4.78
N GLN A 137 -14.52 10.93 -6.07
CA GLN A 137 -15.10 11.68 -7.18
C GLN A 137 -14.54 13.12 -7.27
N ILE A 138 -13.23 13.25 -7.07
CA ILE A 138 -12.48 14.51 -7.10
C ILE A 138 -11.29 14.34 -8.04
N ASP A 139 -11.02 15.31 -8.91
CA ASP A 139 -9.90 15.25 -9.86
C ASP A 139 -8.66 16.04 -9.41
N ASP A 140 -8.83 17.13 -8.65
CA ASP A 140 -7.72 17.96 -8.17
C ASP A 140 -6.97 17.27 -7.03
N ILE A 141 -5.65 17.16 -7.17
CA ILE A 141 -4.80 16.45 -6.21
C ILE A 141 -4.76 17.11 -4.83
N ASN A 142 -4.91 18.44 -4.75
CA ASN A 142 -4.90 19.15 -3.47
C ASN A 142 -6.22 18.92 -2.74
N ASP A 143 -7.34 18.99 -3.46
CA ASP A 143 -8.66 18.69 -2.91
C ASP A 143 -8.77 17.24 -2.44
N ILE A 144 -8.21 16.29 -3.21
CA ILE A 144 -8.06 14.89 -2.78
C ILE A 144 -7.25 14.80 -1.49
N ALA A 145 -6.11 15.49 -1.42
CA ALA A 145 -5.24 15.42 -0.24
C ALA A 145 -5.89 16.02 1.01
N GLU A 146 -6.67 17.09 0.86
CA GLU A 146 -7.48 17.68 1.93
C GLU A 146 -8.55 16.69 2.42
N GLU A 147 -9.27 16.05 1.50
CA GLU A 147 -10.31 15.06 1.84
C GLU A 147 -9.72 13.82 2.54
N ILE A 148 -8.55 13.36 2.10
CA ILE A 148 -7.80 12.29 2.76
C ILE A 148 -7.35 12.73 4.14
N TRP A 149 -6.87 13.96 4.29
CA TRP A 149 -6.47 14.53 5.58
C TRP A 149 -7.64 14.56 6.57
N GLU A 150 -8.84 14.90 6.11
CA GLU A 150 -10.05 14.86 6.95
C GLU A 150 -10.39 13.45 7.44
N ARG A 151 -9.99 12.43 6.69
CA ARG A 151 -10.28 11.02 6.95
C ARG A 151 -9.16 10.25 7.65
N LEU A 152 -8.04 10.90 8.00
CA LEU A 152 -6.94 10.25 8.71
C LEU A 152 -7.44 9.61 10.02
N GLY A 153 -6.98 8.38 10.27
CA GLY A 153 -7.40 7.54 11.38
C GLY A 153 -6.58 7.72 12.66
#